data_AF-A0A9P7ESY6-F1
#
_entry.id   AF-A0A9P7ESY6-F1
#
_cell.length_a   1.000
_cell.length_b   1.000
_cell.length_c   1.000
_cell.angle_alpha   90.00
_cell.angle_beta   90.00
_cell.angle_gamma   90.00
#
_symmetry.space_group_name_H-M   'P 1'
#
loop_
_entity.id
_entity.type
_entity.pdbx_description
1 polymer ?
#
loop_
_entity_poly.entity_id
_entity_poly.type
_entity_poly.pdbx_seq_one_letter_code
_entity_poly.pdbx_strand_id
1 'polypeptide(L)'
;MLKTAATFQLLCNFQLLSFESKASAYEFYHSLVRLTDNTDCYNVFLQMVHEWQHLKIVKHFGHGHEVSGIDGTSQGECVVICPACPQPGKDLHDGWALATKANW
;
A
#
# COMPACT_ATOMS: atom_id res chain seq x y z
N MET A 1 -28.43 -11.80 -3.41
CA MET A 1 -27.86 -10.48 -3.06
C MET A 1 -26.35 -10.66 -3.02
N LEU A 2 -25.60 -10.02 -3.92
CA LEU A 2 -24.14 -10.12 -3.91
C LEU A 2 -23.63 -9.49 -2.61
N LYS A 3 -22.87 -10.24 -1.81
CA LYS A 3 -22.25 -9.76 -0.57
C LYS A 3 -21.00 -8.98 -0.93
N THR A 4 -21.15 -7.70 -1.25
CA THR A 4 -20.06 -6.81 -1.73
C THR A 4 -19.47 -5.92 -0.64
N ALA A 5 -19.62 -6.28 0.64
CA ALA A 5 -19.18 -5.46 1.76
C ALA A 5 -18.28 -6.26 2.70
N ALA A 6 -17.23 -5.61 3.21
CA ALA A 6 -16.36 -6.09 4.26
C ALA A 6 -16.35 -5.10 5.43
N THR A 7 -16.13 -5.60 6.65
CA THR A 7 -15.92 -4.74 7.81
C THR A 7 -14.48 -4.23 7.83
N PHE A 8 -14.26 -3.04 8.39
CA PHE A 8 -12.90 -2.53 8.61
C PHE A 8 -12.06 -3.46 9.48
N GLN A 9 -12.68 -4.16 10.44
CA GLN A 9 -11.99 -5.15 11.26
C GLN A 9 -11.40 -6.28 10.41
N LEU A 10 -12.13 -6.76 9.41
CA LEU A 10 -11.65 -7.80 8.50
C LEU A 10 -10.49 -7.31 7.63
N LEU A 11 -10.59 -6.09 7.09
CA LEU A 11 -9.54 -5.47 6.28
C LEU A 11 -8.27 -5.17 7.10
N CYS A 12 -8.43 -4.68 8.35
CA CYS A 12 -7.33 -4.55 9.32
C CYS A 12 -6.65 -5.89 9.58
N ASN A 13 -7.43 -6.95 9.82
CA ASN A 13 -6.90 -8.28 10.12
C ASN A 13 -6.12 -8.86 8.94
N PHE A 14 -6.68 -8.73 7.72
CA PHE A 14 -5.98 -9.11 6.50
C PHE A 14 -4.66 -8.37 6.37
N GLN A 15 -4.67 -7.03 6.49
CA GLN A 15 -3.47 -6.21 6.37
C GLN A 15 -2.38 -6.65 7.37
N LEU A 16 -2.75 -6.90 8.62
CA LEU A 16 -1.83 -7.38 9.65
C LEU A 16 -1.19 -8.73 9.25
N LEU A 17 -2.01 -9.69 8.81
CA LEU A 17 -1.51 -11.01 8.41
C LEU A 17 -0.66 -10.95 7.12
N SER A 18 -0.99 -10.08 6.19
CA SER A 18 -0.16 -9.86 5.00
C SER A 18 1.24 -9.36 5.36
N PHE A 19 1.39 -8.59 6.45
CA PHE A 19 2.69 -8.11 6.91
C PHE A 19 3.42 -9.13 7.78
N GLU A 20 2.73 -9.74 8.75
CA GLU A 20 3.36 -10.62 9.75
C GLU A 20 3.64 -12.03 9.20
N SER A 21 2.69 -12.60 8.46
CA SER A 21 2.78 -14.00 8.00
C SER A 21 2.91 -14.14 6.49
N LYS A 22 3.00 -13.02 5.76
CA LYS A 22 2.99 -13.00 4.28
C LYS A 22 1.76 -13.72 3.70
N ALA A 23 0.65 -13.72 4.44
CA ALA A 23 -0.58 -14.35 3.99
C ALA A 23 -1.04 -13.71 2.68
N SER A 24 -1.25 -14.53 1.65
CA SER A 24 -1.79 -14.03 0.39
C SER A 24 -3.27 -13.65 0.54
N ALA A 25 -3.73 -12.69 -0.27
CA ALA A 25 -5.15 -12.37 -0.34
C ALA A 25 -6.00 -13.61 -0.66
N TYR A 26 -5.48 -14.49 -1.51
CA TYR A 26 -6.13 -15.74 -1.89
C TYR A 26 -6.32 -16.67 -0.69
N GLU A 27 -5.25 -17.00 0.04
CA GLU A 27 -5.33 -17.92 1.19
C GLU A 27 -6.23 -17.34 2.29
N PHE A 28 -6.07 -16.06 2.60
CA PHE A 28 -6.91 -15.39 3.60
C PHE A 28 -8.38 -15.41 3.20
N TYR A 29 -8.71 -15.01 1.97
CA TYR A 29 -10.09 -14.98 1.50
C TYR A 29 -10.70 -16.37 1.44
N HIS A 30 -10.00 -17.35 0.86
CA HIS A 30 -10.53 -18.71 0.77
C HIS A 30 -10.66 -19.41 2.13
N SER A 31 -9.87 -19.01 3.15
CA SER A 31 -10.12 -19.46 4.52
C SER A 31 -11.49 -18.99 5.05
N LEU A 32 -11.87 -17.74 4.76
CA LEU A 32 -13.18 -17.18 5.13
C LEU A 32 -14.32 -17.84 4.35
N VAL A 33 -14.13 -18.08 3.05
CA VAL A 33 -15.09 -18.78 2.19
C VAL A 33 -15.39 -20.17 2.75
N ARG A 34 -14.35 -20.92 3.14
CA ARG A 34 -14.47 -22.26 3.74
C ARG A 34 -15.11 -22.26 5.13
N LEU A 35 -14.92 -21.19 5.90
CA LEU A 35 -15.54 -21.01 7.22
C LEU A 35 -17.01 -20.59 7.14
N THR A 36 -17.49 -20.14 5.98
CA THR A 36 -18.83 -19.56 5.82
C THR A 36 -19.67 -20.36 4.83
N ASP A 37 -20.22 -19.74 3.78
CA ASP A 37 -21.19 -20.33 2.87
C ASP A 37 -20.59 -20.78 1.52
N ASN A 38 -19.25 -20.84 1.43
CA ASN A 38 -18.51 -21.16 0.22
C ASN A 38 -18.81 -20.26 -0.99
N THR A 39 -19.41 -19.08 -0.80
CA THR A 39 -19.64 -18.11 -1.88
C THR A 39 -18.34 -17.41 -2.24
N ASP A 40 -17.95 -17.48 -3.51
CA ASP A 40 -16.74 -16.82 -4.00
C ASP A 40 -17.04 -15.43 -4.57
N CYS A 41 -16.47 -14.40 -3.95
CA CYS A 41 -16.46 -13.01 -4.38
C CYS A 41 -15.04 -12.42 -4.26
N TYR A 42 -14.01 -13.24 -4.54
CA TYR A 42 -12.61 -12.89 -4.36
C TYR A 42 -12.21 -11.56 -5.05
N ASN A 43 -12.68 -11.32 -6.27
CA ASN A 43 -12.38 -10.08 -6.99
C ASN A 43 -12.89 -8.82 -6.26
N VAL A 44 -14.04 -8.91 -5.59
CA VAL A 44 -14.59 -7.79 -4.80
C VAL A 44 -13.77 -7.58 -3.55
N PHE A 45 -13.28 -8.66 -2.92
CA PHE A 45 -12.35 -8.56 -1.81
C PHE A 45 -11.05 -7.84 -2.20
N LEU A 46 -10.48 -8.15 -3.36
CA LEU A 46 -9.28 -7.44 -3.86
C LEU A 46 -9.53 -5.94 -4.07
N GLN A 47 -10.70 -5.56 -4.58
CA GLN A 47 -11.08 -4.14 -4.72
C GLN A 47 -11.12 -3.44 -3.35
N MET A 48 -11.80 -4.05 -2.37
CA MET A 48 -11.89 -3.51 -1.01
C MET A 48 -10.52 -3.41 -0.32
N VAL A 49 -9.62 -4.37 -0.56
CA VAL A 49 -8.23 -4.33 -0.08
C VAL A 49 -7.48 -3.13 -0.68
N HIS A 50 -7.65 -2.88 -1.98
CA HIS A 50 -6.98 -1.77 -2.65
C HIS A 50 -7.49 -0.40 -2.13
N GLU A 51 -8.81 -0.24 -2.00
CA GLU A 51 -9.41 0.96 -1.40
C GLU A 51 -8.94 1.16 0.05
N TRP A 52 -8.89 0.08 0.83
CA TRP A 52 -8.37 0.12 2.19
C TRP A 52 -6.92 0.60 2.23
N GLN A 53 -6.03 0.03 1.40
CA GLN A 53 -4.63 0.46 1.31
C GLN A 53 -4.51 1.94 0.95
N HIS A 54 -5.32 2.42 0.00
CA HIS A 54 -5.36 3.83 -0.35
C HIS A 54 -5.74 4.72 0.84
N LEU A 55 -6.81 4.37 1.57
CA LEU A 55 -7.22 5.09 2.78
C LEU A 55 -6.13 5.09 3.86
N LYS A 56 -5.40 3.98 4.01
CA LYS A 56 -4.29 3.89 4.97
C LYS A 56 -3.12 4.79 4.59
N ILE A 57 -2.79 4.90 3.30
CA ILE A 57 -1.73 5.77 2.79
C ILE A 57 -2.12 7.24 3.04
N VAL A 58 -3.28 7.67 2.58
CA VAL A 58 -3.76 9.05 2.74
C VAL A 58 -3.84 9.44 4.23
N LYS A 59 -4.30 8.52 5.08
CA LYS A 59 -4.31 8.72 6.54
C LYS A 59 -2.90 8.88 7.12
N HIS A 60 -1.93 8.11 6.64
CA HIS A 60 -0.54 8.17 7.13
C HIS A 60 0.12 9.52 6.82
N PHE A 61 -0.15 10.08 5.64
CA PHE A 61 0.39 11.38 5.20
C PHE A 61 -0.44 12.58 5.68
N GLY A 62 -1.59 12.36 6.33
CA GLY A 62 -2.37 13.43 6.93
C GLY A 62 -3.24 14.23 5.95
N HIS A 63 -3.30 13.85 4.67
CA HIS A 63 -4.08 14.54 3.63
C HIS A 63 -5.60 14.60 3.91
N GLY A 64 -6.11 13.79 4.85
CA GLY A 64 -7.48 13.93 5.33
C GLY A 64 -7.79 15.25 6.05
N HIS A 65 -6.77 16.02 6.46
CA HIS A 65 -6.93 17.33 7.11
C HIS A 65 -6.62 18.51 6.18
N GLU A 66 -6.21 18.27 4.94
CA GLU A 66 -5.94 19.36 3.99
C GLU A 66 -7.24 19.99 3.50
N VAL A 67 -7.22 21.31 3.29
CA VAL A 67 -8.39 22.07 2.84
C VAL A 67 -8.87 21.62 1.45
N SER A 68 -7.92 21.22 0.59
CA SER A 68 -8.19 20.63 -0.72
C SER A 68 -8.65 19.17 -0.66
N GLY A 69 -8.59 18.54 0.52
CA GLY A 69 -8.89 17.12 0.70
C GLY A 69 -7.98 16.21 -0.13
N ILE A 70 -8.43 14.96 -0.33
CA ILE A 70 -7.69 13.93 -1.08
C ILE A 70 -7.49 14.36 -2.53
N ASP A 71 -8.45 15.08 -3.13
CA ASP A 71 -8.40 15.55 -4.52
C ASP A 71 -7.23 16.51 -4.78
N GLY A 72 -6.68 17.14 -3.73
CA GLY A 72 -5.49 17.99 -3.81
C GLY A 72 -4.17 17.23 -3.82
N THR A 73 -4.17 15.91 -3.55
CA THR A 73 -2.94 15.11 -3.41
C THR A 73 -2.27 14.94 -4.77
N SER A 74 -1.12 15.57 -4.97
CA SER A 74 -0.38 15.47 -6.23
C SER A 74 0.42 14.17 -6.34
N GLN A 75 0.82 13.83 -7.57
CA GLN A 75 1.56 12.59 -7.82
C GLN A 75 2.88 12.58 -7.06
N GLY A 76 3.05 11.59 -6.17
CA GLY A 76 4.27 11.40 -5.39
C GLY A 76 4.25 12.02 -4.00
N GLU A 77 3.19 12.74 -3.60
CA GLU A 77 3.11 13.34 -2.25
C GLU A 77 2.98 12.30 -1.13
N CYS A 78 2.33 11.18 -1.42
CA CYS A 78 2.20 10.05 -0.50
C CYS A 78 3.35 9.02 -0.59
N VAL A 79 4.52 9.43 -1.10
CA VAL A 79 5.68 8.54 -1.25
C VAL A 79 6.73 8.87 -0.21
N VAL A 80 7.26 7.84 0.46
CA VAL A 80 8.42 7.99 1.33
C VAL A 80 9.68 8.08 0.48
N ILE A 81 10.53 9.07 0.78
CA ILE A 81 11.84 9.19 0.15
C ILE A 81 12.66 7.93 0.47
N CYS A 82 13.07 7.19 -0.55
CA CYS A 82 13.84 5.96 -0.38
C CYS A 82 15.27 6.30 0.08
N PRO A 83 15.71 5.88 1.28
CA PRO A 83 17.05 6.17 1.78
C PRO A 83 18.18 5.46 1.02
N ALA A 84 17.85 4.44 0.23
CA ALA A 84 18.82 3.72 -0.60
C ALA A 84 18.95 4.28 -2.03
N CYS A 85 18.01 5.14 -2.45
CA CYS A 85 18.08 5.77 -3.77
C CYS A 85 19.07 6.93 -3.73
N PRO A 86 20.00 7.04 -4.72
CA PRO A 86 20.96 8.14 -4.76
C PRO A 86 20.27 9.49 -4.85
N GLN A 87 20.52 10.36 -3.86
CA GLN A 87 19.94 11.69 -3.72
C GLN A 87 21.06 12.75 -3.69
N PRO A 88 21.17 13.56 -4.77
CA PRO A 88 22.17 14.62 -4.83
C PRO A 88 22.04 15.57 -3.63
N GLY A 89 23.16 15.83 -2.95
CA GLY A 89 23.20 16.71 -1.77
C GLY A 89 22.69 16.09 -0.47
N LYS A 90 22.40 14.79 -0.42
CA LYS A 90 22.06 14.07 0.82
C LYS A 90 23.01 12.91 1.10
N ASP A 91 23.06 11.92 0.21
CA ASP A 91 23.82 10.67 0.36
C ASP A 91 24.85 10.45 -0.77
N LEU A 92 24.81 11.29 -1.82
CA LEU A 92 25.82 11.32 -2.87
C LEU A 92 26.98 12.27 -2.50
N HIS A 93 28.22 11.81 -2.70
CA HIS A 93 29.43 12.63 -2.53
C HIS A 93 29.50 13.79 -3.52
N ASP A 94 30.14 14.89 -3.13
CA ASP A 94 30.40 16.01 -4.03
C ASP A 94 31.19 15.57 -5.26
N GLY A 95 30.80 16.08 -6.43
CA GLY A 95 31.42 15.69 -7.70
C GLY A 95 31.04 14.28 -8.20
N TRP A 96 30.04 13.60 -7.61
CA TRP A 96 29.57 12.29 -8.09
C TRP A 96 29.25 12.26 -9.59
N ALA A 97 28.71 13.35 -10.14
CA ALA A 97 28.36 13.46 -11.56
C ALA A 97 29.59 13.57 -12.49
N LEU A 98 30.73 13.97 -11.92
CA LEU A 98 32.01 14.08 -12.63
C LEU A 98 32.84 12.79 -12.52
N ALA A 99 32.38 11.79 -11.75
CA ALA A 99 33.04 10.52 -11.65
C ALA A 99 33.01 9.80 -13.01
N THR A 100 34.13 9.87 -13.74
CA THR A 100 34.35 9.03 -14.91
C THR A 100 34.38 7.57 -14.47
N LYS A 101 33.74 6.68 -15.25
CA LYS A 101 33.86 5.23 -15.03
C LYS A 101 35.36 4.89 -15.01
N ALA A 102 35.87 4.48 -13.85
CA ALA A 102 37.19 3.89 -13.77
C ALA A 102 37.14 2.61 -14.62
N ASN A 103 37.92 2.60 -15.71
CA ASN A 103 38.11 1.40 -16.50
C ASN A 103 38.88 0.41 -15.63
N TRP A 104 38.17 -0.63 -15.18
CA TRP A 104 38.74 -1.86 -14.66
C TRP A 104 39.03 -2.79 -15.83
#